data_AF-A0A7X6WTU8-F1
#
_entry.id   AF-A0A7X6WTU8-F1
#
_cell.length_a   1.000
_cell.length_b   1.000
_cell.length_c   1.000
_cell.angle_alpha   90.00
_cell.angle_beta   90.00
_cell.angle_gamma   90.00
#
_symmetry.space_group_name_H-M   'P 1'
#
loop_
_entity.id
_entity.type
_entity.pdbx_description
1 polymer ?
#
loop_
_entity_poly.entity_id
_entity_poly.type
_entity_poly.pdbx_seq_one_letter_code
_entity_poly.pdbx_strand_id
1 'polypeptide(L)'
;MKKYIISIILMIMLAIFIYVMYQYFFKRNVDKALQKEEVYKLPDLNDLVSFYLFLCAIVFFALLMKDTAKSFDDKGSHCVQDNVSVSYIDANYEFCINSYNNIVFKNQESAMNNILKQNETLIAELLEKRNIKESKSHDALYFSLQQYQSSESETALYHLLDIYRNYYLTEEKGGQNS
;
A
#
# COMPACT_ATOMS: atom_id res chain seq x y z
N MET A 1 -8.05 10.18 -14.07
CA MET A 1 -8.30 11.44 -14.81
C MET A 1 -9.27 12.38 -14.09
N LYS A 2 -10.53 12.01 -13.78
CA LYS A 2 -11.51 12.88 -13.08
C LYS A 2 -11.00 13.48 -11.74
N LYS A 3 -10.27 12.70 -10.93
CA LYS A 3 -9.72 13.12 -9.64
C LYS A 3 -8.67 14.25 -9.76
N TYR A 4 -7.83 14.21 -10.80
CA TYR A 4 -6.83 15.26 -11.04
C TYR A 4 -7.47 16.57 -11.49
N ILE A 5 -8.50 16.50 -12.33
CA ILE A 5 -9.26 17.68 -12.78
C ILE A 5 -9.91 18.39 -11.58
N ILE A 6 -10.53 17.63 -10.66
CA ILE A 6 -11.12 18.19 -9.44
C ILE A 6 -10.07 18.85 -8.57
N SER A 7 -8.90 18.21 -8.40
CA SER A 7 -7.80 18.78 -7.62
C SER A 7 -7.25 20.07 -8.24
N ILE A 8 -7.09 20.13 -9.57
CA ILE A 8 -6.68 21.34 -10.29
C ILE A 8 -7.69 22.47 -10.04
N ILE A 9 -8.99 22.20 -10.16
CA ILE A 9 -10.04 23.21 -9.95
C ILE A 9 -9.98 23.74 -8.51
N LEU A 10 -9.85 22.86 -7.51
CA LEU A 10 -9.72 23.25 -6.10
C LEU A 10 -8.50 24.14 -5.85
N MET A 11 -7.37 23.81 -6.49
CA MET A 11 -6.16 24.61 -6.39
C MET A 11 -6.35 26.00 -6.98
N ILE A 12 -6.92 26.11 -8.18
CA ILE A 12 -7.21 27.40 -8.82
C ILE A 12 -8.14 28.24 -7.94
N MET A 13 -9.19 27.65 -7.37
CA MET A 13 -10.10 28.34 -6.45
C MET A 13 -9.36 28.85 -5.21
N LEU A 14 -8.43 28.06 -4.66
CA LEU A 14 -7.60 28.46 -3.53
C LEU A 14 -6.65 29.63 -3.91
N ALA A 15 -6.06 29.61 -5.10
CA ALA A 15 -5.20 30.71 -5.58
C ALA A 15 -5.98 32.03 -5.66
N ILE A 16 -7.18 31.98 -6.25
CA ILE A 16 -8.07 33.15 -6.37
C ILE A 16 -8.44 33.65 -4.97
N PHE A 17 -8.80 32.75 -4.05
CA PHE A 17 -9.13 33.12 -2.68
C PHE A 17 -7.96 33.81 -1.97
N ILE A 18 -6.75 33.23 -2.05
CA ILE A 18 -5.53 33.80 -1.47
C ILE A 18 -5.24 35.20 -2.05
N TYR A 19 -5.38 35.36 -3.37
CA TYR A 19 -5.18 36.65 -4.04
C TYR A 19 -6.18 37.71 -3.59
N VAL A 20 -7.47 37.36 -3.49
CA VAL A 20 -8.51 38.27 -3.00
C VAL A 20 -8.24 38.69 -1.55
N MET A 21 -7.85 37.75 -0.70
CA MET A 21 -7.48 38.05 0.69
C MET A 21 -6.26 38.98 0.76
N TYR A 22 -5.23 38.73 -0.07
CA TYR A 22 -4.05 39.58 -0.15
C TYR A 22 -4.42 41.02 -0.55
N GLN A 23 -5.23 41.20 -1.59
CA GLN A 23 -5.71 42.51 -2.03
C GLN A 23 -6.51 43.23 -0.93
N TYR A 24 -7.36 42.50 -0.21
CA TYR A 24 -8.12 43.03 0.91
C TYR A 24 -7.22 43.52 2.04
N PHE A 25 -6.23 42.73 2.45
CA PHE A 25 -5.27 43.14 3.49
C PHE A 25 -4.37 44.28 3.05
N PHE A 26 -3.94 44.28 1.78
CA PHE A 26 -3.17 45.37 1.21
C PHE A 26 -3.95 46.69 1.29
N LYS A 27 -5.20 46.71 0.82
CA LYS A 27 -6.06 47.89 0.90
C LYS A 27 -6.24 48.36 2.35
N ARG A 28 -6.53 47.44 3.27
CA ARG A 28 -6.70 47.76 4.69
C ARG A 28 -5.42 48.34 5.31
N ASN A 29 -4.25 47.86 4.91
CA ASN A 29 -2.96 48.38 5.36
C ASN A 29 -2.68 49.78 4.78
N VAL A 30 -3.06 50.04 3.54
CA VAL A 30 -2.99 51.39 2.95
C VAL A 30 -3.90 52.35 3.73
N ASP A 31 -5.14 51.96 4.01
CA ASP A 31 -6.09 52.79 4.77
C ASP A 31 -5.55 53.12 6.18
N LYS A 32 -4.97 52.14 6.88
CA LYS A 32 -4.31 52.33 8.18
C LYS A 32 -3.09 53.25 8.11
N ALA A 33 -2.26 53.09 7.08
CA ALA A 33 -1.10 53.95 6.86
C ALA A 33 -1.52 55.41 6.67
N LEU A 34 -2.60 55.65 5.91
CA LEU A 34 -3.18 56.98 5.71
C LEU A 34 -3.73 57.57 7.02
N GLN A 35 -4.24 56.72 7.92
CA GLN A 35 -4.70 57.10 9.26
C GLN A 35 -3.57 57.24 10.29
N LYS A 36 -2.30 57.04 9.89
CA LYS A 36 -1.10 57.05 10.75
C LYS A 36 -1.14 55.99 11.87
N GLU A 37 -1.83 54.89 11.63
CA GLU A 37 -1.82 53.71 12.50
C GLU A 37 -0.65 52.77 12.17
N GLU A 38 -0.29 51.89 13.10
CA GLU A 38 0.70 50.85 12.84
C GLU A 38 0.21 49.87 11.75
N VAL A 39 1.09 49.60 10.79
CA VAL A 39 0.83 48.77 9.62
C VAL A 39 1.58 47.45 9.75
N TYR A 40 0.90 46.35 9.42
CA TYR A 40 1.52 45.03 9.40
C TYR A 40 2.35 44.84 8.13
N LYS A 41 3.56 44.29 8.26
CA LYS A 41 4.39 43.93 7.09
C LYS A 41 3.75 42.74 6.39
N LEU A 42 3.26 42.95 5.17
CA LEU A 42 2.78 41.88 4.31
C LEU A 42 3.95 41.25 3.54
N PRO A 43 3.93 39.93 3.30
CA PRO A 43 4.89 39.29 2.39
C PRO A 43 4.68 39.82 0.97
N ASP A 44 5.74 39.85 0.18
CA ASP A 44 5.62 40.25 -1.22
C ASP A 44 4.78 39.24 -2.00
N LEU A 45 4.09 39.72 -3.03
CA LEU A 45 3.25 38.88 -3.88
C LEU A 45 4.05 37.72 -4.50
N ASN A 46 5.32 37.96 -4.86
CA ASN A 46 6.20 36.93 -5.41
C ASN A 46 6.49 35.81 -4.42
N ASP A 47 6.67 36.12 -3.13
CA ASP A 47 6.90 35.12 -2.08
C ASP A 47 5.66 34.26 -1.89
N LEU A 48 4.48 34.89 -1.92
CA LEU A 48 3.19 34.23 -1.83
C LEU A 48 2.94 33.27 -3.01
N VAL A 49 3.24 33.72 -4.22
CA VAL A 49 3.13 32.89 -5.45
C VAL A 49 4.10 31.72 -5.40
N SER A 50 5.35 31.97 -5.00
CA SER A 50 6.38 30.92 -4.89
C SER A 50 5.99 29.85 -3.87
N PHE A 51 5.50 30.26 -2.70
CA PHE A 51 4.99 29.36 -1.68
C PHE A 51 3.79 28.53 -2.18
N TYR A 52 2.87 29.18 -2.90
CA TYR A 52 1.70 28.51 -3.46
C TYR A 52 2.08 27.47 -4.53
N LEU A 53 3.02 27.79 -5.42
CA LEU A 53 3.52 26.84 -6.42
C LEU A 53 4.21 25.63 -5.77
N PHE A 54 4.98 25.87 -4.70
CA PHE A 54 5.61 24.81 -3.92
C PHE A 54 4.57 23.89 -3.26
N LEU A 55 3.53 24.47 -2.65
CA LEU A 55 2.41 23.72 -2.10
C LEU A 55 1.69 22.91 -3.18
N CYS A 56 1.51 23.48 -4.38
CA CYS A 56 0.95 22.76 -5.51
C CYS A 56 1.77 21.54 -5.89
N ALA A 57 3.09 21.69 -6.02
CA ALA A 57 3.98 20.58 -6.32
C ALA A 57 3.84 19.45 -5.30
N ILE A 58 3.85 19.77 -4.00
CA ILE A 58 3.69 18.77 -2.92
C ILE A 58 2.39 17.99 -3.07
N VAL A 59 1.25 18.68 -3.26
CA VAL A 59 -0.05 18.01 -3.38
C VAL A 59 -0.10 17.12 -4.63
N PHE A 60 0.44 17.59 -5.76
CA PHE A 60 0.52 16.78 -6.97
C PHE A 60 1.38 15.53 -6.79
N PHE A 61 2.56 15.67 -6.17
CA PHE A 61 3.42 14.54 -5.86
C PHE A 61 2.73 13.54 -4.93
N ALA A 62 2.03 14.01 -3.89
CA ALA A 62 1.30 13.13 -2.99
C ALA A 62 0.17 12.36 -3.70
N LEU A 63 -0.56 13.00 -4.62
CA LEU A 63 -1.59 12.33 -5.42
C LEU A 63 -1.00 11.30 -6.39
N LEU A 64 0.12 11.63 -7.03
CA LEU A 64 0.84 10.70 -7.90
C LEU A 64 1.35 9.50 -7.11
N MET A 65 2.04 9.72 -5.98
CA MET A 65 2.54 8.66 -5.10
C MET A 65 1.41 7.73 -4.65
N LYS A 66 0.25 8.28 -4.26
CA LYS A 66 -0.92 7.48 -3.86
C LYS A 66 -1.47 6.60 -4.97
N ASP A 67 -1.58 7.11 -6.19
CA ASP A 67 -2.05 6.32 -7.32
C ASP A 67 -1.00 5.29 -7.77
N THR A 68 0.29 5.60 -7.60
CA THR A 68 1.39 4.66 -7.87
C THR A 68 1.38 3.51 -6.86
N ALA A 69 1.27 3.81 -5.56
CA ALA A 69 1.14 2.82 -4.49
C ALA A 69 -0.07 1.89 -4.73
N LYS A 70 -1.22 2.46 -5.08
CA LYS A 70 -2.41 1.67 -5.42
C LYS A 70 -2.19 0.76 -6.64
N SER A 71 -1.45 1.23 -7.65
CA SER A 71 -1.10 0.38 -8.81
C SER A 71 -0.14 -0.76 -8.45
N PHE A 72 0.60 -0.67 -7.36
CA PHE A 72 1.43 -1.78 -6.87
C PHE A 72 0.58 -2.78 -6.08
N ASP A 73 -0.36 -2.32 -5.26
CA ASP A 73 -1.30 -3.18 -4.52
C ASP A 73 -2.16 -4.03 -5.48
N ASP A 74 -2.68 -3.46 -6.56
CA ASP A 74 -3.51 -4.21 -7.53
C ASP A 74 -2.70 -5.25 -8.34
N LYS A 75 -1.37 -5.12 -8.47
CA LYS A 75 -0.55 -6.02 -9.33
C LYS A 75 -0.17 -7.34 -8.65
N GLY A 76 -0.18 -7.40 -7.32
CA GLY A 76 0.09 -8.64 -6.57
C GLY A 76 -1.01 -9.69 -6.72
N SER A 77 -2.25 -9.24 -6.94
CA SER A 77 -3.47 -10.05 -6.96
C SER A 77 -3.99 -10.41 -8.36
N HIS A 78 -3.49 -9.76 -9.41
CA HIS A 78 -3.91 -10.05 -10.79
C HIS A 78 -3.11 -11.19 -11.43
N CYS A 79 -3.83 -12.26 -11.78
CA CYS A 79 -3.33 -13.34 -12.61
C CYS A 79 -3.07 -12.84 -14.03
N VAL A 80 -1.82 -12.98 -14.50
CA VAL A 80 -1.42 -12.73 -15.90
C VAL A 80 -1.53 -14.00 -16.72
N GLN A 81 -1.31 -15.16 -16.09
CA GLN A 81 -1.48 -16.47 -16.72
C GLN A 81 -2.24 -17.41 -15.78
N ASP A 82 -3.38 -17.91 -16.26
CA ASP A 82 -4.23 -18.84 -15.54
C ASP A 82 -3.79 -20.30 -15.68
N ASN A 83 -4.23 -21.12 -14.72
CA ASN A 83 -4.18 -22.59 -14.75
C ASN A 83 -2.76 -23.17 -14.80
N VAL A 84 -1.92 -22.71 -13.88
CA VAL A 84 -0.59 -23.28 -13.68
C VAL A 84 -0.71 -24.50 -12.76
N SER A 85 -0.12 -25.62 -13.16
CA SER A 85 -0.02 -26.82 -12.33
C SER A 85 1.29 -26.82 -11.55
N VAL A 86 1.25 -27.08 -10.25
CA VAL A 86 2.44 -27.29 -9.41
C VAL A 86 2.57 -28.79 -9.14
N SER A 87 3.63 -29.42 -9.63
CA SER A 87 3.80 -30.88 -9.67
C SER A 87 3.82 -31.60 -8.32
N TYR A 88 3.97 -30.87 -7.21
CA TYR A 88 4.11 -31.42 -5.86
C TYR A 88 3.00 -30.96 -4.91
N ILE A 89 1.96 -30.32 -5.43
CA ILE A 89 0.82 -29.84 -4.65
C ILE A 89 -0.46 -30.43 -5.22
N ASP A 90 -1.38 -30.81 -4.33
CA ASP A 90 -2.68 -31.37 -4.68
C ASP A 90 -3.44 -30.47 -5.69
N ALA A 91 -4.08 -31.11 -6.67
CA ALA A 91 -4.87 -30.46 -7.72
C ALA A 91 -6.11 -29.74 -7.18
N ASN A 92 -6.42 -29.89 -5.90
CA ASN A 92 -7.50 -29.19 -5.19
C ASN A 92 -7.28 -27.67 -5.05
N TYR A 93 -6.09 -27.15 -5.40
CA TYR A 93 -5.78 -25.73 -5.39
C TYR A 93 -5.68 -25.16 -6.80
N GLU A 94 -6.30 -23.99 -7.01
CA GLU A 94 -6.17 -23.26 -8.27
C GLU A 94 -5.06 -22.22 -8.17
N PHE A 95 -4.10 -22.31 -9.10
CA PHE A 95 -2.96 -21.39 -9.18
C PHE A 95 -2.99 -20.53 -10.44
N CYS A 96 -2.28 -19.41 -10.35
CA CYS A 96 -1.95 -18.57 -11.49
C CYS A 96 -0.57 -17.94 -11.31
N ILE A 97 -0.03 -17.35 -12.38
CA ILE A 97 1.16 -16.50 -12.31
C ILE A 97 0.74 -15.04 -12.26
N ASN A 98 1.25 -14.29 -11.29
CA ASN A 98 0.99 -12.85 -11.17
C ASN A 98 1.95 -12.01 -12.03
N SER A 99 1.79 -10.68 -11.96
CA SER A 99 2.62 -9.73 -12.73
C SER A 99 4.12 -9.75 -12.40
N TYR A 100 4.52 -10.41 -11.30
CA TYR A 100 5.90 -10.57 -10.87
C TYR A 100 6.47 -11.95 -11.22
N ASN A 101 5.77 -12.72 -12.06
CA ASN A 101 6.13 -14.08 -12.43
C ASN A 101 6.16 -15.07 -11.23
N ASN A 102 5.42 -14.75 -10.16
CA ASN A 102 5.27 -15.63 -9.00
C ASN A 102 4.01 -16.49 -9.14
N ILE A 103 4.10 -17.74 -8.69
CA ILE A 103 2.93 -18.61 -8.54
C ILE A 103 2.17 -18.19 -7.29
N VAL A 104 0.88 -17.91 -7.44
CA VAL A 104 -0.04 -17.51 -6.37
C VAL A 104 -1.35 -18.29 -6.45
N PHE A 105 -2.08 -18.38 -5.34
CA PHE A 105 -3.44 -18.92 -5.36
C PHE A 105 -4.41 -17.94 -6.02
N LYS A 106 -5.33 -18.44 -6.85
CA LYS A 106 -6.39 -17.60 -7.46
C LYS A 106 -7.35 -17.02 -6.41
N ASN A 107 -7.63 -17.78 -5.35
CA ASN A 107 -8.44 -17.33 -4.21
C ASN A 107 -7.66 -17.57 -2.92
N GLN A 108 -6.96 -16.53 -2.45
CA GLN A 108 -6.06 -16.60 -1.30
C GLN A 108 -6.76 -16.97 0.01
N GLU A 109 -7.92 -16.36 0.28
CA GLU A 109 -8.66 -16.60 1.51
C GLU A 109 -9.22 -18.03 1.56
N SER A 110 -9.82 -18.48 0.46
CA SER A 110 -10.31 -19.86 0.35
C SER A 110 -9.16 -20.88 0.40
N ALA A 111 -8.04 -20.59 -0.26
CA ALA A 111 -6.88 -21.48 -0.25
C ALA A 111 -6.31 -21.61 1.16
N MET A 112 -6.15 -20.50 1.89
CA MET A 112 -5.66 -20.53 3.27
C MET A 112 -6.62 -21.31 4.18
N ASN A 113 -7.92 -21.04 4.13
CA ASN A 113 -8.90 -21.79 4.92
C ASN A 113 -8.83 -23.30 4.63
N ASN A 114 -8.64 -23.68 3.36
CA ASN A 114 -8.48 -25.08 2.97
C ASN A 114 -7.17 -25.67 3.48
N ILE A 115 -6.04 -24.95 3.38
CA ILE A 115 -4.73 -25.38 3.92
C ILE A 115 -4.85 -25.65 5.42
N LEU A 116 -5.42 -24.72 6.18
CA LEU A 116 -5.57 -24.85 7.63
C LEU A 116 -6.46 -26.03 8.01
N LYS A 117 -7.58 -26.19 7.31
CA LYS A 117 -8.52 -27.28 7.58
C LYS A 117 -7.94 -28.66 7.21
N GLN A 118 -7.27 -28.77 6.06
CA GLN A 118 -6.72 -30.06 5.61
C GLN A 118 -5.50 -30.49 6.43
N ASN A 119 -4.76 -29.54 6.99
CA ASN A 119 -3.53 -29.80 7.75
C ASN A 119 -3.71 -29.56 9.26
N GLU A 120 -4.94 -29.43 9.77
CA GLU A 120 -5.23 -29.02 11.16
C GLU A 120 -4.48 -29.87 12.19
N THR A 121 -4.50 -31.20 12.04
CA THR A 121 -3.79 -32.13 12.94
C THR A 121 -2.28 -31.95 12.88
N LEU A 122 -1.71 -31.90 11.67
CA LEU A 122 -0.27 -31.70 11.48
C LEU A 122 0.18 -30.33 12.02
N ILE A 123 -0.62 -29.28 11.79
CA ILE A 123 -0.37 -27.94 12.31
C ILE A 123 -0.38 -27.96 13.84
N ALA A 124 -1.39 -28.57 14.48
CA ALA A 124 -1.46 -28.66 15.93
C ALA A 124 -0.25 -29.38 16.52
N GLU A 125 0.15 -30.53 15.94
CA GLU A 125 1.35 -31.27 16.35
C GLU A 125 2.63 -30.43 16.20
N LEU A 126 2.77 -29.67 15.10
CA LEU A 126 3.91 -28.79 14.87
C LEU A 126 3.94 -27.61 15.85
N LEU A 127 2.80 -27.01 16.16
CA LEU A 127 2.69 -25.92 17.12
C LEU A 127 3.12 -26.38 18.52
N GLU A 128 2.69 -27.58 18.94
CA GLU A 128 3.07 -28.19 20.22
C GLU A 128 4.56 -28.57 20.24
N LYS A 129 5.01 -29.38 19.26
CA LYS A 129 6.40 -29.86 19.17
C LYS A 129 7.42 -28.72 19.12
N ARG A 130 7.06 -27.61 18.48
CA ARG A 130 7.96 -26.48 18.23
C ARG A 130 7.66 -25.27 19.13
N ASN A 131 6.74 -25.40 20.07
CA ASN A 131 6.36 -24.39 21.07
C ASN A 131 6.00 -23.02 20.44
N ILE A 132 5.18 -23.04 19.39
CA ILE A 132 4.72 -21.85 18.67
C ILE A 132 3.35 -21.44 19.22
N LYS A 133 3.21 -20.19 19.66
CA LYS A 133 1.93 -19.66 20.18
C LYS A 133 0.94 -19.40 19.03
N GLU A 134 -0.32 -19.83 19.20
CA GLU A 134 -1.40 -19.70 18.19
C GLU A 134 -1.61 -18.28 17.66
N SER A 135 -1.41 -17.25 18.50
CA SER A 135 -1.56 -15.84 18.09
C SER A 135 -0.52 -15.34 17.07
N LYS A 136 0.44 -16.18 16.68
CA LYS A 136 1.48 -15.90 15.66
C LYS A 136 1.59 -17.04 14.63
N SER A 137 0.53 -17.84 14.47
CA SER A 137 0.58 -19.21 13.94
C SER A 137 1.21 -19.37 12.55
N HIS A 138 0.71 -18.71 11.50
CA HIS A 138 1.06 -19.07 10.12
C HIS A 138 2.48 -18.69 9.71
N ASP A 139 2.91 -17.47 10.03
CA ASP A 139 4.26 -17.00 9.70
C ASP A 139 5.33 -17.68 10.56
N ALA A 140 5.06 -17.86 11.85
CA ALA A 140 5.97 -18.60 12.71
C ALA A 140 6.09 -20.07 12.29
N LEU A 141 4.97 -20.68 11.86
CA LEU A 141 4.95 -22.03 11.31
C LEU A 141 5.74 -22.12 9.99
N TYR A 142 5.57 -21.16 9.08
CA TYR A 142 6.34 -21.07 7.84
C TYR A 142 7.85 -21.04 8.11
N PHE A 143 8.32 -20.10 8.95
CA PHE A 143 9.76 -19.98 9.25
C PHE A 143 10.31 -21.21 9.98
N SER A 144 9.49 -21.82 10.83
CA SER A 144 9.87 -23.06 11.49
C SER A 144 10.06 -24.19 10.48
N LEU A 145 9.10 -24.37 9.57
CA LEU A 145 9.15 -25.39 8.52
C LEU A 145 10.30 -25.13 7.54
N GLN A 146 10.63 -23.86 7.24
CA GLN A 146 11.78 -23.51 6.42
C GLN A 146 13.11 -24.03 7.01
N GLN A 147 13.24 -24.04 8.34
CA GLN A 147 14.47 -24.44 9.03
C GLN A 147 14.55 -25.96 9.26
N TYR A 148 13.42 -26.64 9.40
CA TYR A 148 13.35 -28.06 9.71
C TYR A 148 12.23 -28.74 8.93
N GLN A 149 12.61 -29.43 7.84
CA GLN A 149 11.72 -30.26 7.02
C GLN A 149 12.09 -31.72 7.24
N SER A 150 11.23 -32.46 7.93
CA SER A 150 11.53 -33.83 8.34
C SER A 150 10.62 -34.88 7.69
N SER A 151 9.52 -34.46 7.05
CA SER A 151 8.59 -35.35 6.33
C SER A 151 8.07 -34.73 5.03
N GLU A 152 7.52 -35.57 4.16
CA GLU A 152 6.86 -35.15 2.92
C GLU A 152 5.67 -34.22 3.19
N SER A 153 4.87 -34.52 4.22
CA SER A 153 3.73 -33.68 4.63
C SER A 153 4.16 -32.31 5.18
N GLU A 154 5.26 -32.24 5.95
CA GLU A 154 5.84 -30.96 6.38
C GLU A 154 6.34 -30.14 5.19
N THR A 155 6.92 -30.80 4.18
CA THR A 155 7.42 -30.17 2.95
C THR A 155 6.27 -29.64 2.09
N ALA A 156 5.19 -30.40 1.94
CA ALA A 156 3.98 -29.97 1.24
C ALA A 156 3.33 -28.76 1.92
N LEU A 157 3.19 -28.79 3.25
CA LEU A 157 2.66 -27.66 4.03
C LEU A 157 3.57 -26.43 3.90
N TYR A 158 4.89 -26.60 3.93
CA TYR A 158 5.84 -25.52 3.68
C TYR A 158 5.61 -24.86 2.32
N HIS A 159 5.51 -25.63 1.24
CA HIS A 159 5.29 -25.09 -0.10
C HIS A 159 3.94 -24.39 -0.26
N LEU A 160 2.87 -24.91 0.37
CA LEU A 160 1.57 -24.25 0.41
C LEU A 160 1.63 -22.89 1.12
N LEU A 161 2.32 -22.83 2.27
CA LEU A 161 2.53 -21.58 3.01
C LEU A 161 3.46 -20.62 2.26
N ASP A 162 4.45 -21.12 1.52
CA ASP A 162 5.34 -20.30 0.69
C ASP A 162 4.59 -19.61 -0.46
N ILE A 163 3.72 -20.33 -1.17
CA ILE A 163 2.86 -19.77 -2.22
C ILE A 163 1.88 -18.74 -1.65
N TYR A 164 1.32 -19.00 -0.47
CA TYR A 164 0.48 -18.02 0.23
C TYR A 164 1.29 -16.76 0.56
N ARG A 165 2.50 -16.94 1.11
CA ARG A 165 3.36 -15.83 1.54
C ARG A 165 3.89 -15.02 0.34
N ASN A 166 4.08 -15.62 -0.83
CA ASN A 166 4.46 -14.91 -2.06
C ASN A 166 3.45 -13.85 -2.50
N TYR A 167 2.19 -13.97 -2.08
CA TYR A 167 1.20 -12.91 -2.24
C TYR A 167 1.55 -11.66 -1.40
N TYR A 168 1.83 -11.85 -0.11
CA TYR A 168 2.02 -10.77 0.87
C TYR A 168 3.46 -10.22 0.95
N LEU A 169 4.49 -10.99 0.60
CA LEU A 169 5.87 -10.50 0.51
C LEU A 169 6.05 -9.40 -0.55
N THR A 170 5.08 -9.29 -1.46
CA THR A 170 5.00 -8.21 -2.44
C THR A 170 4.44 -6.92 -1.82
N GLU A 171 3.57 -7.02 -0.80
CA GLU A 171 3.02 -5.88 -0.07
C GLU A 171 4.03 -5.29 0.94
N GLU A 172 4.79 -6.14 1.66
CA GLU A 172 5.78 -5.65 2.64
C GLU A 172 7.00 -4.98 1.99
N LYS A 173 7.49 -5.48 0.84
CA LYS A 173 8.61 -4.86 0.11
C LYS A 173 8.22 -3.57 -0.63
N GLY A 174 6.93 -3.38 -0.92
CA GLY A 174 6.37 -2.11 -1.40
C GLY A 174 6.26 -1.06 -0.29
N GLY A 175 6.02 -1.49 0.96
CA GLY A 175 5.89 -0.63 2.13
C GLY A 175 7.19 -0.19 2.81
N GLN A 176 8.31 -0.90 2.59
CA GLN A 176 9.61 -0.57 3.23
C GLN A 176 10.47 0.46 2.47
N ASN A 177 10.01 0.95 1.31
CA ASN A 177 10.66 2.04 0.55
C ASN A 177 9.78 3.31 0.44
N SER A 178 8.75 3.45 1.28
CA SER A 178 7.90 4.65 1.35
C SER A 178 8.26 5.55 2.54
#